data_AF-A0A5D0U6K2-F1
#
_entry.id   AF-A0A5D0U6K2-F1
#
_cell.length_a   1.000
_cell.length_b   1.000
_cell.length_c   1.000
_cell.angle_alpha   90.00
_cell.angle_beta   90.00
_cell.angle_gamma   90.00
#
_symmetry.space_group_name_H-M   'P 1'
#
loop_
_entity.id
_entity.type
_entity.pdbx_description
1 polymer ?
#
loop_
_entity_poly.entity_id
_entity_poly.type
_entity_poly.pdbx_seq_one_letter_code
_entity_poly.pdbx_strand_id
1 'polypeptide(L)' 'MPRGATPWNPRYERRGVSRDQVSTYYLSINRNKESIVLDLKSDGGRDVLARLVRHADVLVEN' A
#
# COMPACT_ATOMS: atom_id res chain seq x y z
N MET A 1 29.09 -0.34 -11.45
CA MET A 1 27.62 -0.35 -11.19
C MET A 1 27.27 0.84 -10.31
N PRO A 2 26.33 1.72 -10.68
CA PRO A 2 25.89 2.79 -9.81
C PRO A 2 24.99 2.22 -8.71
N ARG A 3 25.27 2.60 -7.45
CA ARG A 3 24.51 2.17 -6.26
C ARG A 3 23.11 2.82 -6.27
N GLY A 4 22.04 2.02 -6.26
CA GLY A 4 20.68 2.51 -6.01
C GLY A 4 19.53 1.86 -6.79
N ALA A 5 19.79 1.05 -7.82
CA ALA A 5 18.76 0.29 -8.52
C ALA A 5 18.77 -1.17 -8.05
N THR A 6 17.66 -1.63 -7.48
CA THR A 6 17.45 -3.06 -7.22
C THR A 6 16.83 -3.72 -8.46
N PRO A 7 17.03 -5.03 -8.70
CA PRO A 7 16.51 -5.73 -9.89
C PRO A 7 14.99 -5.62 -10.05
N TRP A 8 14.29 -5.41 -8.93
CA TRP A 8 12.84 -5.36 -8.86
C TRP A 8 12.27 -3.94 -8.90
N ASN A 9 13.11 -2.90 -8.91
CA ASN A 9 12.65 -1.53 -8.89
C ASN A 9 13.53 -0.60 -9.75
N PRO A 10 13.30 -0.55 -11.07
CA PRO A 10 14.01 0.36 -11.96
C PRO A 10 13.57 1.80 -11.69
N ARG A 11 14.49 2.60 -11.10
CA ARG A 11 14.44 4.05 -10.84
C ARG A 11 13.05 4.70 -10.76
N TYR A 12 12.66 5.11 -9.55
CA TYR A 12 11.68 6.17 -9.35
C TYR A 12 12.24 7.50 -9.88
N GLU A 13 12.08 7.80 -11.17
CA GLU A 13 12.19 9.17 -11.62
C GLU A 13 11.06 9.97 -10.97
N ARG A 14 11.39 10.88 -10.04
CA ARG A 14 10.48 11.94 -9.60
C ARG A 14 10.26 12.93 -10.75
N ARG A 15 9.58 12.50 -11.81
CA ARG A 15 8.77 13.44 -12.60
C ARG A 15 7.48 13.64 -11.80
N GLY A 16 7.06 14.88 -11.61
CA GLY A 16 5.95 15.28 -10.74
C GLY A 16 4.78 14.31 -10.86
N VAL A 17 4.54 13.57 -9.78
CA VAL A 17 3.44 12.61 -9.68
C VAL A 17 2.16 13.44 -9.67
N SER A 18 1.48 13.53 -10.83
CA SER A 18 0.11 14.01 -10.85
C SER A 18 -0.75 13.05 -10.01
N ARG A 19 -1.91 13.51 -9.56
CA ARG A 19 -2.86 12.72 -8.76
C ARG A 19 -3.27 11.39 -9.42
N ASP A 20 -2.93 11.21 -10.70
CA ASP A 20 -3.28 10.09 -11.57
C ASP A 20 -2.10 9.15 -11.88
N GLN A 21 -0.89 9.41 -11.37
CA GLN A 21 0.26 8.53 -11.60
C GLN A 21 0.45 7.52 -10.47
N VAL A 22 -0.26 6.41 -10.57
CA VAL A 22 -0.05 5.24 -9.69
C VAL A 22 1.15 4.43 -10.19
N SER A 23 2.04 4.03 -9.27
CA SER A 23 3.22 3.21 -9.61
C SER A 23 2.81 1.91 -10.31
N THR A 24 3.52 1.54 -11.39
CA THR A 24 3.34 0.25 -12.08
C THR A 24 3.53 -0.94 -11.14
N TYR A 25 4.45 -0.84 -10.17
CA TYR A 25 4.64 -1.84 -9.15
C TYR A 25 3.38 -1.99 -8.28
N TYR A 26 2.87 -0.88 -7.75
CA TYR A 26 1.64 -0.88 -6.96
C TYR A 26 0.46 -1.47 -7.74
N LEU A 27 0.29 -1.06 -9.00
CA LEU A 27 -0.73 -1.60 -9.89
C LEU A 27 -0.53 -3.08 -10.21
N SER A 28 0.68 -3.63 -10.16
CA SER A 28 0.91 -5.05 -10.46
C SER A 28 0.49 -5.98 -9.31
N ILE A 29 0.71 -5.57 -8.05
CA ILE A 29 0.54 -6.41 -6.85
C ILE A 29 -0.72 -6.11 -6.02
N ASN A 30 -1.44 -5.02 -6.31
CA ASN A 30 -2.66 -4.63 -5.58
C ASN A 30 -3.93 -4.60 -6.44
N ARG A 31 -3.94 -5.26 -7.61
CA ARG A 31 -5.19 -5.45 -8.38
C ARG A 31 -6.18 -6.30 -7.59
N ASN A 32 -7.46 -6.04 -7.81
CA ASN A 32 -8.59 -6.73 -7.17
C ASN A 32 -8.64 -6.58 -5.64
N LYS A 33 -7.94 -5.58 -5.08
CA LYS A 33 -8.03 -5.23 -3.66
C LYS A 33 -8.77 -3.91 -3.51
N GLU A 34 -9.70 -3.85 -2.57
CA GLU A 34 -10.23 -2.59 -2.06
C GLU A 34 -9.24 -1.98 -1.06
N SER A 35 -9.19 -0.65 -0.96
CA SER A 35 -8.22 0.06 -0.12
C SER A 35 -8.92 1.10 0.77
N ILE A 36 -8.55 1.09 2.05
CA ILE A 36 -8.94 2.09 3.04
C ILE A 36 -7.69 2.54 3.81
N VAL A 37 -7.60 3.84 4.10
CA VAL A 37 -6.53 4.39 4.94
C VAL A 37 -7.02 4.43 6.38
N LEU A 38 -6.25 3.85 7.30
CA LEU A 38 -6.52 3.86 8.74
C LEU A 38 -5.29 4.35 9.51
N ASP A 39 -5.50 5.25 10.48
CA ASP A 39 -4.49 5.59 11.47
C ASP A 39 -4.65 4.69 12.71
N LEU A 40 -3.84 3.64 12.78
CA LEU A 40 -3.88 2.65 13.87
C LEU A 40 -3.30 3.17 15.20
N LYS A 41 -2.73 4.38 15.23
CA LYS A 41 -2.33 5.03 16.49
C LYS A 41 -3.51 5.70 17.18
N SER A 42 -4.56 6.03 16.43
CA SER A 42 -5.80 6.59 16.97
C SER A 42 -6.73 5.50 17.49
N ASP A 43 -7.51 5.81 18.53
CA ASP A 43 -8.51 4.88 19.06
C ASP A 43 -9.58 4.54 18.01
N GLY A 44 -9.98 5.53 17.21
CA GLY A 44 -10.95 5.34 16.12
C GLY A 44 -10.43 4.40 15.02
N GLY A 45 -9.16 4.52 14.62
CA GLY A 45 -8.57 3.61 13.64
C GLY A 45 -8.45 2.17 14.16
N ARG A 46 -8.18 2.00 15.46
CA ARG A 46 -8.17 0.68 16.11
C ARG A 46 -9.57 0.06 16.16
N ASP A 47 -10.61 0.83 16.46
CA ASP A 47 -11.99 0.33 16.44
C ASP A 47 -12.42 -0.13 15.03
N VAL A 48 -12.08 0.65 14.00
CA VAL A 48 -12.37 0.27 12.62
C VAL A 48 -11.66 -1.02 12.23
N LEU A 49 -10.36 -1.16 12.55
CA LEU A 49 -9.64 -2.42 12.31
C LEU A 49 -10.30 -3.58 13.06
N ALA A 50 -10.66 -3.40 14.33
CA ALA A 50 -11.31 -4.44 15.13
C ALA A 50 -12.65 -4.88 14.52
N ARG A 51 -13.41 -3.95 13.93
CA ARG A 51 -14.64 -4.25 13.18
C ARG A 51 -14.36 -5.07 11.92
N LEU A 52 -13.36 -4.68 11.13
CA LEU A 52 -13.00 -5.41 9.92
C LEU A 52 -12.52 -6.83 10.23
N VAL A 53 -11.65 -7.00 11.23
CA VAL A 53 -11.11 -8.31 11.63
C VAL A 53 -12.20 -9.26 12.11
N ARG A 54 -13.26 -8.76 12.79
CA ARG A 54 -14.39 -9.60 13.19
C ARG A 54 -15.15 -10.24 12.02
N HIS A 55 -15.05 -9.68 10.82
CA HIS A 55 -15.69 -10.20 9.61
C HIS A 55 -14.70 -10.84 8.64
N ALA A 56 -13.40 -10.75 8.89
CA ALA A 56 -12.39 -11.29 8.00
C ALA A 56 -12.10 -12.76 8.32
N ASP A 57 -11.95 -13.59 7.29
CA ASP A 57 -11.50 -14.97 7.45
C ASP A 57 -9.98 -15.04 7.73
N VAL A 58 -9.20 -14.12 7.15
CA VAL A 58 -7.74 -14.10 7.22
C VAL A 58 -7.23 -12.68 7.39
N LEU A 59 -6.29 -12.49 8.32
CA LEU A 59 -5.50 -11.26 8.50
C LEU A 59 -4.04 -11.53 8.11
N VAL A 60 -3.46 -10.70 7.26
CA VAL A 60 -2.06 -10.81 6.80
C VAL A 60 -1.31 -9.53 7.14
N GLU A 61 -0.10 -9.66 7.70
CA GLU A 61 0.83 -8.57 8.06
C GLU A 61 2.28 -8.96 7.70
N ASN A 62 3.16 -7.98 7.47
CA ASN A 62 4.53 -8.18 6.97
C ASN A 62 5.51 -7.12 7.47
#